data_AF-A0A5W9FFG3-F1
#
_entry.id   AF-A0A5W9FFG3-F1
#
_cell.length_a   1.000
_cell.length_b   1.000
_cell.length_c   1.000
_cell.angle_alpha   90.00
_cell.angle_beta   90.00
_cell.angle_gamma   90.00
#
_symmetry.space_group_name_H-M   'P 1'
#
loop_
_entity.id
_entity.type
_entity.pdbx_description
1 polymer ?
#
loop_
_entity_poly.entity_id
_entity_poly.type
_entity_poly.pdbx_seq_one_letter_code
_entity_poly.pdbx_strand_id
1 'polypeptide(L)'
;MVSNASALGRNGVHDFILVRATAIVLTLYIIYMVGFFATSGELTFEAWTGFFSSAFTKVFTLLALFFILIHAWIGMWQVLTDYVKPLAVRLILQLVIVVALVVYVIYGFVVVWGV
;
A
#
# COMPACT_ATOMS: atom_id res chain seq x y z
N MET A 1 22.15 -14.76 -9.90
CA MET A 1 20.94 -14.11 -10.43
C MET A 1 21.21 -12.61 -10.49
N VAL A 2 20.88 -11.94 -11.59
CA VAL A 2 21.12 -10.50 -11.77
C VAL A 2 20.05 -9.71 -11.00
N SER A 3 20.44 -8.74 -10.17
CA SER A 3 19.53 -7.83 -9.49
C SER A 3 19.31 -6.56 -10.31
N ASN A 4 18.07 -6.07 -10.39
CA ASN A 4 17.75 -4.81 -11.05
C ASN A 4 17.79 -3.66 -10.04
N ALA A 5 18.70 -2.69 -10.23
CA ALA A 5 18.91 -1.60 -9.28
C ALA A 5 17.69 -0.66 -9.08
N SER A 6 16.73 -0.67 -10.01
CA SER A 6 15.53 0.18 -9.93
C SER A 6 14.32 -0.51 -9.25
N ALA A 7 14.42 -1.80 -8.96
CA ALA A 7 13.36 -2.55 -8.30
C ALA A 7 13.54 -2.50 -6.78
N LEU A 8 12.44 -2.62 -6.02
CA LEU A 8 12.52 -2.84 -4.57
C LEU A 8 13.13 -4.22 -4.25
N GLY A 9 12.94 -5.16 -5.15
CA GLY A 9 13.34 -6.55 -5.06
C GLY A 9 14.81 -6.85 -5.27
N ARG A 10 15.28 -7.94 -4.64
CA ARG A 10 16.63 -8.49 -4.90
C ARG A 10 16.66 -9.46 -6.09
N ASN A 11 15.63 -10.29 -6.23
CA ASN A 11 15.45 -11.27 -7.30
C ASN A 11 13.97 -11.67 -7.43
N GLY A 12 13.62 -12.45 -8.46
CA GLY A 12 12.24 -12.83 -8.72
C GLY A 12 11.55 -13.63 -7.60
N VAL A 13 12.27 -14.50 -6.88
CA VAL A 13 11.71 -15.26 -5.75
C VAL A 13 11.39 -14.33 -4.58
N HIS A 14 12.27 -13.37 -4.31
CA HIS A 14 12.06 -12.35 -3.28
C HIS A 14 10.79 -11.53 -3.56
N ASP A 15 10.62 -11.05 -4.79
CA ASP A 15 9.43 -10.28 -5.19
C ASP A 15 8.16 -11.12 -5.15
N PHE A 16 8.24 -12.37 -5.61
CA PHE A 16 7.13 -13.31 -5.56
C PHE A 16 6.61 -13.51 -4.12
N ILE A 17 7.52 -13.66 -3.15
CA ILE A 17 7.17 -13.84 -1.74
C ILE A 17 6.62 -12.53 -1.15
N LEU A 18 7.29 -11.40 -1.38
CA LEU A 18 6.84 -10.10 -0.85
C LEU A 18 5.45 -9.73 -1.35
N VAL A 19 5.17 -9.90 -2.64
CA VAL A 19 3.84 -9.61 -3.23
C VAL A 19 2.75 -10.46 -2.57
N ARG A 20 3.03 -11.74 -2.26
CA ARG A 20 2.05 -12.62 -1.60
C ARG A 20 1.86 -12.31 -0.13
N ALA A 21 2.95 -12.10 0.60
CA ALA A 21 2.88 -11.74 2.01
C ALA A 21 2.09 -10.44 2.21
N THR A 22 2.40 -9.42 1.39
CA THR A 22 1.64 -8.16 1.41
C THR A 22 0.19 -8.35 0.99
N ALA A 23 -0.10 -9.12 -0.08
CA ALA A 23 -1.47 -9.38 -0.52
C ALA A 23 -2.35 -10.00 0.57
N ILE A 24 -1.81 -10.93 1.37
CA ILE A 24 -2.54 -11.55 2.48
C ILE A 24 -2.93 -10.49 3.51
N VAL A 25 -2.00 -9.63 3.93
CA VAL A 25 -2.31 -8.60 4.93
C VAL A 25 -3.29 -7.56 4.38
N LEU A 26 -3.15 -7.16 3.11
CA LEU A 26 -4.10 -6.25 2.46
C LEU A 26 -5.49 -6.86 2.35
N THR A 27 -5.58 -8.17 2.08
CA THR A 27 -6.87 -8.89 2.06
C THR A 27 -7.52 -8.87 3.44
N LEU A 28 -6.76 -9.10 4.51
CA LEU A 28 -7.27 -9.02 5.87
C LEU A 28 -7.75 -7.60 6.22
N TYR A 29 -7.02 -6.57 5.79
CA TYR A 29 -7.43 -5.18 5.99
C TYR A 29 -8.72 -4.84 5.24
N ILE A 30 -8.86 -5.32 4.00
CA ILE A 30 -10.09 -5.16 3.21
C ILE A 30 -11.26 -5.84 3.92
N ILE A 31 -11.10 -7.08 4.39
CA ILE A 31 -12.15 -7.80 5.14
C ILE A 31 -12.54 -7.03 6.40
N TYR A 32 -11.57 -6.49 7.13
CA TYR A 32 -11.81 -5.68 8.33
C TYR A 32 -12.62 -4.41 8.03
N MET A 33 -12.22 -3.65 7.00
CA MET A 33 -12.94 -2.44 6.59
C MET A 33 -14.35 -2.75 6.07
N VAL A 34 -14.49 -3.80 5.25
CA VAL A 34 -15.80 -4.27 4.77
C VAL A 34 -16.68 -4.69 5.95
N GLY A 35 -16.13 -5.38 6.95
CA GLY A 35 -16.85 -5.75 8.16
C GLY A 35 -17.40 -4.54 8.90
N PHE A 36 -16.60 -3.49 9.07
CA PHE A 36 -17.05 -2.22 9.64
C PHE A 36 -18.21 -1.64 8.83
N PHE A 37 -18.03 -1.42 7.52
CA PHE A 37 -19.08 -0.84 6.67
C PHE A 37 -20.36 -1.69 6.62
N ALA A 38 -20.25 -3.02 6.63
CA ALA A 38 -21.39 -3.92 6.57
C ALA A 38 -22.20 -3.99 7.88
N THR A 39 -21.59 -3.62 9.02
CA THR A 39 -22.21 -3.76 10.36
C THR A 39 -22.50 -2.43 11.05
N SER A 40 -22.04 -1.30 10.50
CA SER A 40 -22.18 0.02 11.12
C SER A 40 -23.60 0.57 11.14
N GLY A 41 -24.51 0.07 10.30
CA GLY A 41 -25.84 0.67 10.13
C GLY A 41 -25.74 2.06 9.48
N GLU A 42 -26.33 3.08 10.11
CA GLU A 42 -26.19 4.47 9.66
C GLU A 42 -24.81 5.03 10.04
N LEU A 43 -24.04 5.48 9.05
CA LEU A 43 -22.68 5.97 9.26
C LEU A 43 -22.68 7.43 9.70
N THR A 44 -22.72 7.66 11.01
CA THR A 44 -22.63 9.00 11.60
C THR A 44 -21.17 9.43 11.78
N PHE A 45 -20.94 10.74 11.95
CA PHE A 45 -19.61 11.28 12.26
C PHE A 45 -19.04 10.72 13.58
N GLU A 46 -19.90 10.47 14.57
CA GLU A 46 -19.51 9.89 15.85
C GLU A 46 -19.03 8.44 15.69
N ALA A 47 -19.77 7.59 14.96
CA ALA A 47 -19.38 6.21 14.70
C ALA A 47 -18.08 6.14 13.88
N TRP A 48 -17.94 7.00 12.87
CA TRP A 48 -16.73 7.10 12.05
C TRP A 48 -15.51 7.50 12.88
N THR A 49 -15.62 8.57 13.65
CA THR A 49 -14.52 9.07 14.48
C THR A 49 -14.18 8.05 15.57
N GLY A 50 -15.17 7.45 16.22
CA GLY A 50 -14.95 6.40 17.22
C GLY A 50 -14.18 5.20 16.69
N PHE A 51 -14.51 4.72 15.48
CA PHE A 51 -13.79 3.62 14.84
C PHE A 51 -12.32 3.98 14.55
N PHE A 52 -12.08 5.11 13.89
CA PHE A 52 -10.71 5.55 13.53
C PHE A 52 -9.89 6.08 14.71
N SER A 53 -10.51 6.45 15.83
CA SER A 53 -9.81 6.79 17.07
C SER A 53 -9.22 5.57 17.78
N SER A 54 -9.68 4.36 17.46
CA SER A 54 -9.17 3.15 18.10
C SER A 54 -7.71 2.86 17.69
N ALA A 55 -6.87 2.50 18.67
CA ALA A 55 -5.46 2.20 18.41
C ALA A 55 -5.28 1.05 17.41
N PHE A 56 -6.17 0.04 17.47
CA PHE A 56 -6.16 -1.08 16.53
C PHE A 56 -6.39 -0.61 15.09
N THR A 57 -7.42 0.21 14.83
CA THR A 57 -7.71 0.73 13.50
C THR A 57 -6.58 1.58 12.96
N LYS A 58 -5.99 2.46 13.79
CA LYS A 58 -4.86 3.31 13.40
C LYS A 58 -3.64 2.48 13.00
N VAL A 59 -3.23 1.54 13.85
CA VAL A 59 -2.07 0.67 13.58
C VAL A 59 -2.33 -0.24 12.37
N PHE A 60 -3.52 -0.82 12.25
CA PHE A 60 -3.82 -1.71 11.13
C PHE A 60 -3.88 -0.95 9.80
N THR A 61 -4.40 0.28 9.80
CA THR A 61 -4.40 1.17 8.62
C THR A 61 -2.98 1.53 8.19
N LEU A 62 -2.09 1.88 9.12
CA LEU A 62 -0.69 2.12 8.75
C LEU A 62 0.01 0.89 8.21
N LEU A 63 -0.22 -0.27 8.84
CA LEU A 63 0.35 -1.52 8.38
C LEU A 63 -0.12 -1.84 6.95
N ALA A 64 -1.40 -1.61 6.66
CA ALA A 64 -1.96 -1.74 5.32
C ALA A 64 -1.31 -0.76 4.34
N LEU A 65 -1.14 0.52 4.69
CA LEU A 65 -0.48 1.51 3.84
C LEU A 65 0.99 1.15 3.55
N PHE A 66 1.71 0.65 4.55
CA PHE A 66 3.08 0.17 4.37
C PHE A 66 3.14 -1.04 3.42
N PHE A 67 2.19 -1.96 3.53
CA PHE A 67 2.12 -3.10 2.61
C PHE A 67 1.61 -2.71 1.21
N ILE A 68 0.78 -1.68 1.07
CA ILE A 68 0.46 -1.06 -0.23
C ILE A 68 1.72 -0.51 -0.88
N LEU A 69 2.57 0.22 -0.14
CA LEU A 69 3.83 0.76 -0.64
C LEU A 69 4.69 -0.35 -1.27
N ILE A 70 4.88 -1.48 -0.56
CA ILE A 70 5.67 -2.60 -1.07
C ILE A 70 4.99 -3.28 -2.26
N HIS A 71 3.71 -3.63 -2.11
CA HIS A 71 2.94 -4.38 -3.11
C HIS A 71 2.84 -3.60 -4.43
N ALA A 72 2.48 -2.33 -4.35
CA ALA A 72 2.31 -1.46 -5.50
C ALA A 72 3.66 -1.07 -6.12
N TRP A 73 4.74 -0.89 -5.34
CA TRP A 73 6.06 -0.66 -5.92
C TRP A 73 6.44 -1.82 -6.84
N ILE A 74 6.38 -3.06 -6.34
CA ILE A 74 6.76 -4.25 -7.11
C ILE A 74 5.85 -4.41 -8.33
N GLY A 75 4.54 -4.33 -8.14
CA GLY A 75 3.57 -4.47 -9.23
C GLY A 75 3.73 -3.40 -10.32
N MET A 76 3.88 -2.13 -9.93
CA MET A 76 4.06 -1.06 -10.91
C MET A 76 5.41 -1.13 -11.61
N TRP A 77 6.47 -1.55 -10.92
CA TRP A 77 7.76 -1.80 -11.58
C TRP A 77 7.64 -2.86 -12.68
N GLN A 78 6.94 -3.98 -12.41
CA GLN A 78 6.68 -5.03 -13.39
C GLN A 78 5.91 -4.50 -14.62
N VAL A 79 4.80 -3.78 -14.38
CA VAL A 79 4.00 -3.16 -15.45
C VAL A 79 4.85 -2.19 -16.28
N LEU A 80 5.64 -1.34 -15.63
CA LEU A 80 6.48 -0.37 -16.31
C LEU A 80 7.59 -1.05 -17.15
N THR A 81 8.21 -2.12 -16.67
CA THR A 81 9.22 -2.87 -17.44
C THR A 81 8.62 -3.62 -18.63
N ASP A 82 7.37 -4.07 -18.51
CA ASP A 82 6.68 -4.81 -19.57
C ASP A 82 6.22 -3.88 -20.69
N TYR A 83 5.69 -2.70 -20.36
CA TYR A 83 5.00 -1.86 -21.34
C TYR A 83 5.71 -0.55 -21.71
N VAL A 84 6.54 0.03 -20.84
CA VAL A 84 7.22 1.31 -21.12
C VAL A 84 8.65 1.04 -21.60
N LYS A 85 8.86 1.02 -22.92
CA LYS A 85 10.17 0.69 -23.51
C LYS A 85 11.25 1.78 -23.31
N PRO A 86 10.96 3.09 -23.51
CA PRO A 86 11.97 4.14 -23.35
C PRO A 86 12.48 4.23 -21.90
N LEU A 87 13.79 4.09 -21.70
CA LEU A 87 14.40 4.01 -20.37
C LEU A 87 14.12 5.26 -19.51
N ALA A 88 14.36 6.45 -20.05
CA ALA A 88 14.18 7.70 -19.31
C ALA A 88 12.74 7.89 -18.83
N VAL A 89 11.77 7.63 -19.71
CA VAL A 89 10.34 7.71 -19.37
C VAL A 89 9.99 6.71 -18.27
N ARG A 90 10.45 5.46 -18.40
CA ARG A 90 10.22 4.42 -17.40
C ARG A 90 10.75 4.79 -16.02
N LEU A 91 11.96 5.35 -15.95
CA LEU A 91 12.58 5.76 -14.68
C LEU A 91 11.85 6.95 -14.04
N ILE A 92 11.43 7.93 -14.83
CA ILE A 92 10.64 9.07 -14.33
C ILE A 92 9.29 8.59 -13.78
N LEU A 93 8.58 7.72 -14.51
CA LEU A 93 7.32 7.15 -14.04
C LEU A 93 7.50 6.34 -12.76
N GLN A 94 8.56 5.50 -12.69
CA GLN A 94 8.86 4.75 -11.47
C GLN A 94 9.11 5.69 -10.29
N LEU A 95 9.87 6.78 -10.48
CA LEU A 95 10.12 7.77 -9.44
C LEU A 95 8.82 8.43 -8.95
N VAL A 96 7.96 8.87 -9.87
CA VAL A 96 6.67 9.50 -9.54
C VAL A 96 5.80 8.54 -8.71
N ILE A 97 5.73 7.28 -9.13
CA ILE A 97 4.95 6.25 -8.42
C ILE A 97 5.52 6.03 -7.01
N VAL A 98 6.84 5.87 -6.88
CA VAL A 98 7.49 5.68 -5.58
C VAL A 98 7.24 6.86 -4.64
N VAL A 99 7.38 8.09 -5.13
CA VAL A 99 7.08 9.30 -4.37
C VAL A 99 5.62 9.31 -3.92
N ALA A 100 4.68 9.01 -4.82
CA ALA A 100 3.26 8.95 -4.48
C ALA A 100 2.97 7.90 -3.38
N LEU A 101 3.56 6.71 -3.48
CA LEU A 101 3.38 5.66 -2.47
C LEU A 101 3.96 6.04 -1.11
N VAL A 102 5.12 6.70 -1.06
CA VAL A 102 5.69 7.23 0.19
C VAL A 102 4.79 8.33 0.76
N VAL A 103 4.28 9.23 -0.07
CA VAL A 103 3.30 10.25 0.33
C VAL A 103 2.04 9.60 0.90
N TYR A 104 1.53 8.51 0.35
CA TYR A 104 0.37 7.80 0.91
C TYR A 104 0.62 7.30 2.34
N VAL A 105 1.80 6.74 2.62
CA VAL A 105 2.15 6.30 3.98
C VAL A 105 2.27 7.48 4.94
N ILE A 106 2.99 8.53 4.55
CA ILE A 106 3.19 9.73 5.39
C ILE A 106 1.86 10.44 5.64
N TYR A 107 1.06 10.64 4.60
CA TYR A 107 -0.22 11.31 4.71
C TYR A 107 -1.21 10.48 5.54
N GLY A 108 -1.24 9.16 5.36
CA GLY A 108 -2.04 8.27 6.20
C GLY A 108 -1.65 8.35 7.68
N PHE A 109 -0.36 8.46 8.00
CA PHE A 109 0.11 8.73 9.36
C PHE A 109 -0.42 10.06 9.88
N VAL A 110 -0.24 11.15 9.14
CA VAL A 110 -0.74 12.48 9.53
C VAL A 110 -2.25 12.46 9.76
N VAL A 111 -3.02 11.79 8.90
CA VAL A 111 -4.47 11.69 9.03
C VAL A 111 -4.86 10.91 10.28
N VAL A 112 -4.43 9.65 10.44
CA VAL A 112 -4.97 8.81 11.51
C VAL A 112 -4.38 9.14 12.90
N TRP A 113 -3.24 9.83 12.98
CA TRP A 113 -2.75 10.44 14.23
C TRP A 113 -3.39 11.80 14.52
N GLY A 114 -4.06 12.41 13.54
CA GLY A 114 -4.81 13.67 13.69
C GLY A 114 -6.29 13.48 14.06
N VAL A 115 -6.80 12.24 14.05
CA VAL A 115 -8.14 11.83 14.54
C VAL A 115 -8.09 11.57 16.04
#